data_AF-A0A1F9ZAE6-F1
#
_entry.id   AF-A0A1F9ZAE6-F1
#
_cell.length_a   1.000
_cell.length_b   1.000
_cell.length_c   1.000
_cell.angle_alpha   90.00
_cell.angle_beta   90.00
_cell.angle_gamma   90.00
#
_symmetry.space_group_name_H-M   'P 1'
#
loop_
_entity.id
_entity.type
_entity.pdbx_description
1 polymer ?
#
loop_
_entity_poly.entity_id
_entity_poly.type
_entity_poly.pdbx_seq_one_letter_code
_entity_poly.pdbx_strand_id
1 'polypeptide(L)'
;MAGKSASRDPVARALEREFARLRKDVVSMDRRLRAQENRLRGVAKAADEGRRRDDVVSAALQLPPRPRRGERGIVADLLESIARLEDYLLKTSERIENILSALKQHRELLVAMNKRVLTTGTRDRIRLELDVMKNTLSILALHGVELDPVLVKDIEKLRGELKAAEDMPAIEKAKAQLDRKFDDELRKFDLEAIWARKREIPGYS
;
A
#
# COMPACT_ATOMS: atom_id res chain seq x y z
N MET A 1 -40.09 -5.89 85.51
CA MET A 1 -38.85 -5.08 85.47
C MET A 1 -38.06 -5.53 84.25
N ALA A 2 -38.16 -4.86 83.11
CA ALA A 2 -37.37 -3.70 82.69
C ALA A 2 -35.87 -4.04 82.46
N GLY A 3 -35.46 -4.06 81.19
CA GLY A 3 -34.08 -4.28 80.74
C GLY A 3 -33.94 -4.41 79.22
N LYS A 4 -34.33 -3.37 78.47
CA LYS A 4 -34.06 -3.13 77.03
C LYS A 4 -32.53 -3.10 76.80
N SER A 5 -31.94 -3.60 75.71
CA SER A 5 -32.01 -2.99 74.37
C SER A 5 -31.23 -3.84 73.34
N ALA A 6 -31.92 -4.73 72.63
CA ALA A 6 -31.40 -5.22 71.35
C ALA A 6 -31.64 -4.11 70.31
N SER A 7 -30.57 -3.59 69.71
CA SER A 7 -30.57 -2.51 68.73
C SER A 7 -31.57 -2.79 67.59
N ARG A 8 -32.70 -2.09 67.66
CA ARG A 8 -33.77 -2.06 66.64
C ARG A 8 -33.74 -0.73 65.89
N ASP A 9 -32.56 -0.29 65.48
CA ASP A 9 -32.45 0.86 64.57
C ASP A 9 -32.17 0.37 63.14
N PRO A 10 -33.14 0.50 62.21
CA PRO A 10 -32.97 0.05 60.83
C PRO A 10 -31.86 0.82 60.10
N VAL A 11 -31.59 2.05 60.52
CA VAL A 11 -30.52 2.91 60.00
C VAL A 11 -29.14 2.36 60.35
N ALA A 12 -28.93 1.90 61.59
CA ALA A 12 -27.66 1.32 62.02
C ALA A 12 -27.30 0.07 61.22
N ARG A 13 -28.29 -0.79 60.93
CA ARG A 13 -28.09 -1.99 60.10
C ARG A 13 -27.83 -1.67 58.64
N ALA A 14 -28.40 -0.58 58.12
CA ALA A 14 -28.14 -0.13 56.75
C ALA A 14 -26.70 0.38 56.63
N LEU A 15 -26.24 1.20 57.59
CA LEU A 15 -24.87 1.69 57.67
C LEU A 15 -23.86 0.55 57.83
N GLU A 16 -24.13 -0.45 58.68
CA GLU A 16 -23.25 -1.62 58.82
C GLU A 16 -23.08 -2.40 57.52
N ARG A 17 -24.16 -2.52 56.71
CA ARG A 17 -24.09 -3.17 55.40
C ARG A 17 -23.30 -2.33 54.39
N GLU A 18 -23.45 -1.02 54.41
CA GLU A 18 -22.66 -0.12 53.56
C GLU A 18 -21.18 -0.12 53.93
N PHE A 19 -20.85 -0.08 55.22
CA PHE A 19 -19.47 -0.25 55.70
C PHE A 19 -18.89 -1.61 55.30
N ALA A 20 -19.67 -2.68 55.37
CA ALA A 20 -19.24 -4.01 54.93
C ALA A 20 -19.01 -4.08 53.41
N ARG A 21 -19.81 -3.36 52.61
CA ARG A 21 -19.64 -3.23 51.16
C ARG A 21 -18.40 -2.41 50.81
N LEU A 22 -18.24 -1.23 51.41
CA LEU A 22 -17.07 -0.37 51.22
C LEU A 22 -15.77 -1.08 51.61
N ARG A 23 -15.77 -1.85 52.71
CA ARG A 23 -14.60 -2.67 53.08
C ARG A 23 -14.26 -3.72 52.03
N LYS A 24 -15.27 -4.40 51.46
CA LYS A 24 -15.05 -5.36 50.37
C LYS A 24 -14.51 -4.68 49.12
N ASP A 25 -15.02 -3.51 48.78
CA ASP A 25 -14.58 -2.75 47.62
C ASP A 25 -13.13 -2.27 47.77
N VAL A 26 -12.76 -1.72 48.93
CA VAL A 26 -11.38 -1.32 49.25
C VAL A 26 -10.42 -2.51 49.16
N VAL A 27 -10.78 -3.66 49.71
CA VAL A 27 -9.95 -4.88 49.61
C VAL A 27 -9.83 -5.35 48.15
N SER A 28 -10.90 -5.22 47.36
CA SER A 28 -10.87 -5.57 45.94
C SER A 28 -9.96 -4.62 45.13
N MET A 29 -9.97 -3.33 45.46
CA MET A 29 -9.13 -2.31 44.82
C MET A 29 -7.66 -2.52 45.19
N ASP A 30 -7.33 -2.80 46.45
CA ASP A 30 -5.97 -3.10 46.89
C ASP A 30 -5.39 -4.34 46.16
N ARG A 31 -6.21 -5.39 45.98
CA ARG A 31 -5.80 -6.56 45.19
C ARG A 31 -5.52 -6.23 43.72
N ARG A 32 -6.36 -5.39 43.11
CA ARG A 32 -6.17 -4.94 41.71
C ARG A 32 -4.93 -4.06 41.58
N LEU A 33 -4.68 -3.18 42.54
CA LEU A 33 -3.50 -2.33 42.58
C LEU A 33 -2.22 -3.17 42.63
N ARG A 34 -2.14 -4.13 43.56
CA ARG A 34 -0.98 -5.04 43.65
C ARG A 34 -0.78 -5.87 42.39
N ALA A 35 -1.85 -6.31 41.74
CA ALA A 35 -1.77 -7.01 40.47
C ALA A 35 -1.20 -6.11 39.35
N GLN A 36 -1.59 -4.84 39.30
CA GLN A 36 -1.03 -3.87 38.36
C GLN A 36 0.42 -3.52 38.67
N GLU A 37 0.79 -3.34 39.94
CA GLU A 37 2.18 -3.11 40.35
C GLU A 37 3.09 -4.27 39.95
N ASN A 38 2.64 -5.52 40.15
CA ASN A 38 3.40 -6.70 39.72
C ASN A 38 3.52 -6.78 38.19
N ARG A 39 2.47 -6.42 37.44
CA ARG A 39 2.55 -6.32 35.98
C ARG A 39 3.54 -5.25 35.54
N LEU A 40 3.50 -4.06 36.16
CA LEU A 40 4.43 -2.97 35.86
C LEU A 40 5.87 -3.36 36.17
N ARG A 41 6.13 -4.04 37.29
CA ARG A 41 7.45 -4.58 37.61
C ARG A 41 7.91 -5.61 36.59
N GLY A 42 7.02 -6.48 36.12
CA GLY A 42 7.32 -7.45 35.05
C GLY A 42 7.70 -6.75 33.74
N VAL A 43 6.92 -5.76 33.33
CA VAL A 43 7.19 -4.97 32.11
C VAL A 43 8.49 -4.18 32.24
N ALA A 44 8.78 -3.60 33.40
CA ALA A 44 10.02 -2.87 33.64
C ALA A 44 11.25 -3.79 33.52
N LYS A 45 11.20 -4.98 34.14
CA LYS A 45 12.28 -5.98 34.01
C LYS A 45 12.48 -6.43 32.56
N ALA A 46 11.39 -6.74 31.84
CA ALA A 46 11.45 -7.13 30.44
C ALA A 46 12.03 -6.00 29.55
N ALA A 47 11.69 -4.74 29.84
CA ALA A 47 12.23 -3.59 29.13
C ALA A 47 13.74 -3.42 29.41
N ASP A 48 14.19 -3.61 30.64
CA ASP A 48 15.62 -3.54 31.00
C ASP A 48 16.43 -4.69 30.40
N GLU A 49 15.88 -5.91 30.34
CA GLU A 49 16.48 -7.05 29.64
C GLU A 49 16.53 -6.83 28.12
N GLY A 50 15.53 -6.15 27.54
CA GLY A 50 15.55 -5.70 26.16
C GLY A 50 16.68 -4.72 25.90
N ARG A 51 16.81 -3.67 26.74
CA ARG A 51 17.88 -2.67 26.64
C ARG A 51 19.27 -3.30 26.69
N ARG A 52 19.51 -4.21 27.63
CA ARG A 52 20.81 -4.89 27.75
C ARG A 52 21.16 -5.71 26.51
N ARG A 53 20.18 -6.38 25.89
CA ARG A 53 20.40 -7.12 24.65
C ARG A 53 20.68 -6.18 23.48
N ASP A 54 19.95 -5.09 23.37
CA ASP A 54 20.15 -4.08 22.34
C ASP A 54 21.51 -3.38 22.48
N ASP A 55 21.98 -3.12 23.71
CA ASP A 55 23.30 -2.56 23.97
C ASP A 55 24.43 -3.51 23.51
N VAL A 56 24.28 -4.82 23.75
CA VAL A 56 25.24 -5.83 23.28
C VAL A 56 25.27 -5.90 21.75
N VAL A 57 24.10 -5.87 21.09
CA VAL A 57 24.01 -5.87 19.63
C VAL A 57 24.60 -4.59 19.03
N SER A 58 24.30 -3.43 19.62
CA SER A 58 24.82 -2.14 19.16
C SER A 58 26.33 -2.07 19.29
N ALA A 59 26.88 -2.58 20.40
CA ALA A 59 28.33 -2.68 20.60
C ALA A 59 28.99 -3.63 19.58
N ALA A 60 28.36 -4.78 19.28
CA ALA A 60 28.87 -5.72 18.28
C ALA A 60 28.91 -5.15 16.85
N LEU A 61 27.96 -4.26 16.54
CA LEU A 61 27.85 -3.59 15.24
C LEU A 61 28.59 -2.24 15.18
N GLN A 62 29.31 -1.85 16.26
CA GLN A 62 29.95 -0.55 16.41
C GLN A 62 28.99 0.64 16.18
N LEU A 63 27.70 0.44 16.47
CA LEU A 63 26.69 1.48 16.35
C LEU A 63 26.75 2.38 17.59
N PRO A 64 26.57 3.71 17.43
CA PRO A 64 26.51 4.61 18.56
C PRO A 64 25.33 4.24 19.49
N PRO A 65 25.46 4.48 20.81
CA PRO A 65 24.41 4.15 21.77
C PRO A 65 23.12 4.90 21.41
N ARG A 66 21.99 4.20 21.52
CA ARG A 66 20.69 4.77 21.15
C ARG A 66 20.35 5.95 22.07
N PRO A 67 19.93 7.11 21.54
CA PRO A 67 19.58 8.27 22.36
C PRO A 67 18.43 7.96 23.32
N ARG A 68 18.46 8.57 24.52
CA ARG A 68 17.46 8.32 25.56
C ARG A 68 16.08 8.82 25.12
N ARG A 69 15.01 8.13 25.57
CA ARG A 69 13.63 8.49 25.23
C ARG A 69 13.32 9.91 25.75
N GLY A 70 13.34 10.88 24.84
CA GLY A 70 13.29 12.33 25.15
C GLY A 70 14.19 13.15 24.22
N GLU A 71 15.28 12.56 23.72
CA GLU A 71 16.13 13.10 22.66
C GLU A 71 15.58 12.70 21.27
N ARG A 72 14.31 13.01 21.01
CA ARG A 72 13.77 13.02 19.64
C ARG A 72 14.33 14.27 18.94
N GLY A 73 15.63 14.24 18.67
CA GLY A 73 16.30 15.26 17.89
C GLY A 73 16.24 14.94 16.40
N ILE A 74 16.57 15.94 15.59
CA ILE A 74 16.62 15.99 14.12
C ILE A 74 17.21 14.71 13.47
N VAL A 75 18.10 14.00 14.16
CA VAL A 75 18.68 12.73 13.71
C VAL A 75 17.65 11.60 13.61
N ALA A 76 16.70 11.52 14.54
CA ALA A 76 15.62 10.52 14.47
C ALA A 76 14.67 10.80 13.31
N ASP A 77 14.34 12.07 13.07
CA ASP A 77 13.51 12.49 11.93
C ASP A 77 14.24 12.28 10.60
N LEU A 78 15.57 12.50 10.57
CA LEU A 78 16.42 12.16 9.42
C LEU A 78 16.46 10.66 9.16
N LEU A 79 16.64 9.84 10.19
CA LEU A 79 16.62 8.38 10.06
C LEU A 79 15.26 7.86 9.60
N GLU A 80 14.16 8.47 10.08
CA GLU A 80 12.81 8.15 9.62
C GLU A 80 12.60 8.60 8.16
N SER A 81 13.12 9.76 7.77
CA SER A 81 13.07 10.25 6.39
C SER A 81 13.91 9.38 5.44
N ILE A 82 15.09 8.92 5.88
CA ILE A 82 15.93 7.99 5.14
C ILE A 82 15.21 6.66 4.98
N ALA A 83 14.64 6.11 6.04
CA ALA A 83 13.86 4.87 5.97
C ALA A 83 12.66 4.98 5.02
N ARG A 84 11.97 6.15 5.00
CA ARG A 84 10.89 6.42 4.04
C ARG A 84 11.40 6.52 2.60
N LEU A 85 12.57 7.11 2.37
CA LEU A 85 13.21 7.18 1.06
C LEU A 85 13.69 5.79 0.59
N GLU A 86 14.24 4.98 1.48
CA GLU A 86 14.63 3.59 1.20
C GLU A 86 13.42 2.74 0.82
N ASP A 87 12.31 2.85 1.56
CA ASP A 87 11.06 2.16 1.24
C ASP A 87 10.46 2.65 -0.10
N TYR A 88 10.54 3.96 -0.37
CA TYR A 88 10.14 4.52 -1.67
C TYR A 88 11.02 4.01 -2.81
N LEU A 89 12.35 3.94 -2.63
CA LEU A 89 13.29 3.43 -3.62
C LEU A 89 13.10 1.94 -3.87
N LEU A 90 12.88 1.13 -2.83
CA LEU A 90 12.58 -0.30 -2.95
C LEU A 90 11.30 -0.53 -3.74
N LYS A 91 10.21 0.16 -3.37
CA LYS A 91 8.95 0.11 -4.11
C LYS A 91 9.10 0.56 -5.56
N THR A 92 9.93 1.57 -5.81
CA THR A 92 10.21 2.04 -7.17
C THR A 92 11.07 1.04 -7.95
N SER A 93 12.01 0.35 -7.30
CA SER A 93 12.83 -0.70 -7.91
C SER A 93 11.99 -1.91 -8.30
N GLU A 94 11.10 -2.38 -7.42
CA GLU A 94 10.12 -3.43 -7.74
C GLU A 94 9.21 -3.00 -8.90
N ARG A 95 8.79 -1.73 -8.91
CA ARG A 95 8.00 -1.16 -10.02
C ARG A 95 8.80 -1.18 -11.33
N ILE A 96 10.08 -0.84 -11.30
CA ILE A 96 10.97 -0.86 -12.48
C ILE A 96 11.17 -2.31 -12.97
N GLU A 97 11.41 -3.27 -12.08
CA GLU A 97 11.55 -4.68 -12.46
C GLU A 97 10.27 -5.23 -13.11
N ASN A 98 9.11 -4.86 -12.56
CA ASN A 98 7.82 -5.22 -13.13
C ASN A 98 7.62 -4.60 -14.54
N ILE A 99 8.01 -3.33 -14.73
CA ILE A 99 7.99 -2.66 -16.04
C ILE A 99 8.91 -3.38 -17.04
N LEU A 100 10.14 -3.73 -16.62
CA LEU A 100 11.10 -4.43 -17.46
C LEU A 100 10.62 -5.84 -17.84
N SER A 101 9.98 -6.55 -16.91
CA SER A 101 9.38 -7.86 -17.15
C SER A 101 8.23 -7.77 -18.16
N ALA A 102 7.34 -6.79 -18.00
CA ALA A 102 6.23 -6.56 -18.92
C ALA A 102 6.72 -6.13 -20.32
N LEU A 103 7.73 -5.26 -20.41
CA LEU A 103 8.38 -4.89 -21.67
C LEU A 103 9.05 -6.08 -22.35
N LYS A 104 9.68 -6.97 -21.58
CA LYS A 104 10.27 -8.21 -22.09
C LYS A 104 9.19 -9.12 -22.68
N GLN A 105 8.10 -9.35 -21.97
CA GLN A 105 6.95 -10.14 -22.46
C GLN A 105 6.34 -9.52 -23.72
N HIS A 106 6.18 -8.19 -23.75
CA HIS A 106 5.71 -7.47 -24.91
C HIS A 106 6.66 -7.61 -26.11
N ARG A 107 7.97 -7.53 -25.88
CA ARG A 107 8.99 -7.75 -26.93
C ARG A 107 8.96 -9.18 -27.46
N GLU A 108 8.82 -10.18 -26.59
CA GLU A 108 8.68 -11.59 -26.99
C GLU A 108 7.42 -11.82 -27.83
N LEU A 109 6.32 -11.17 -27.46
CA LEU A 109 5.07 -11.19 -28.22
C LEU A 109 5.22 -10.50 -29.59
N LEU A 110 5.87 -9.33 -29.65
CA LEU A 110 6.18 -8.66 -30.93
C LEU A 110 7.10 -9.50 -31.81
N VAL A 111 8.08 -10.20 -31.25
CA VAL A 111 8.95 -11.13 -31.99
C VAL A 111 8.15 -12.32 -32.52
N ALA A 112 7.24 -12.88 -31.72
CA ALA A 112 6.34 -13.94 -32.16
C ALA A 112 5.36 -13.47 -33.24
N MET A 113 4.88 -12.22 -33.15
CA MET A 113 4.02 -11.59 -34.15
C MET A 113 4.75 -11.29 -35.44
N ASN A 114 5.96 -10.74 -35.39
CA ASN A 114 6.75 -10.46 -36.59
C ASN A 114 6.99 -11.73 -37.42
N LYS A 115 7.18 -12.87 -36.74
CA LYS A 115 7.28 -14.20 -37.39
C LYS A 115 5.97 -14.67 -38.04
N ARG A 116 4.79 -14.21 -37.56
CA ARG A 116 3.45 -14.57 -38.08
C ARG A 116 2.89 -13.57 -39.09
N VAL A 117 3.23 -12.29 -39.00
CA VAL A 117 2.71 -11.23 -39.86
C VAL A 117 3.19 -11.38 -41.31
N LEU A 118 4.36 -12.00 -41.53
CA LEU A 118 4.86 -12.30 -42.87
C LEU A 118 4.08 -13.41 -43.61
N THR A 119 3.21 -14.16 -42.91
CA THR A 119 2.51 -15.34 -43.45
C THR A 119 0.99 -15.32 -43.28
N THR A 120 0.41 -14.26 -42.70
CA THR A 120 -1.01 -14.21 -42.33
C THR A 120 -1.81 -13.18 -43.11
N GLY A 121 -3.10 -13.45 -43.34
CA GLY A 121 -4.02 -12.54 -44.03
C GLY A 121 -4.39 -11.31 -43.21
N THR A 122 -4.92 -10.27 -43.86
CA THR A 122 -5.21 -8.95 -43.27
C THR A 122 -6.08 -9.00 -42.01
N ARG A 123 -7.04 -9.93 -41.94
CA ARG A 123 -7.91 -10.13 -40.78
C ARG A 123 -7.13 -10.58 -39.54
N ASP A 124 -6.23 -11.54 -39.69
CA ASP A 124 -5.41 -12.05 -38.59
C ASP A 124 -4.41 -11.00 -38.12
N ARG A 125 -3.89 -10.19 -39.05
CA ARG A 125 -3.03 -9.06 -38.71
C ARG A 125 -3.76 -8.04 -37.82
N ILE A 126 -4.96 -7.60 -38.22
CA ILE A 126 -5.76 -6.66 -37.42
C ILE A 126 -6.08 -7.26 -36.04
N ARG A 127 -6.43 -8.55 -35.99
CA ARG A 127 -6.69 -9.24 -34.71
C ARG A 127 -5.48 -9.19 -33.79
N LEU A 128 -4.30 -9.49 -34.33
CA LEU A 128 -3.06 -9.48 -33.56
C LEU A 128 -2.73 -8.07 -33.07
N GLU A 129 -2.91 -7.04 -33.90
CA GLU A 129 -2.69 -5.64 -33.51
C GLU A 129 -3.64 -5.21 -32.37
N LEU A 130 -4.92 -5.59 -32.42
CA LEU A 130 -5.87 -5.33 -31.32
C LEU A 130 -5.49 -6.05 -30.03
N ASP A 131 -4.98 -7.27 -30.13
CA ASP A 131 -4.51 -8.04 -28.97
C ASP A 131 -3.27 -7.40 -28.33
N VAL A 132 -2.38 -6.81 -29.13
CA VAL A 132 -1.26 -6.00 -28.64
C VAL A 132 -1.77 -4.79 -27.89
N MET A 133 -2.64 -3.98 -28.51
CA MET A 133 -3.16 -2.75 -27.91
C MET A 133 -3.82 -3.02 -26.55
N LYS A 134 -4.64 -4.06 -26.45
CA LYS A 134 -5.28 -4.45 -25.17
C LYS A 134 -4.24 -4.82 -24.12
N ASN A 135 -3.24 -5.62 -24.48
CA ASN A 135 -2.19 -6.03 -23.55
C ASN A 135 -1.36 -4.84 -23.07
N THR A 136 -0.98 -3.92 -23.96
CA THR A 136 -0.25 -2.70 -23.60
C THR A 136 -1.02 -1.86 -22.58
N LEU A 137 -2.32 -1.63 -22.79
CA LEU A 137 -3.15 -0.89 -21.84
C LEU A 137 -3.31 -1.63 -20.52
N SER A 138 -3.42 -2.96 -20.57
CA SER A 138 -3.55 -3.78 -19.37
C SER A 138 -2.27 -3.71 -18.52
N ILE A 139 -1.10 -3.74 -19.15
CA ILE A 139 0.19 -3.54 -18.50
C ILE A 139 0.26 -2.14 -17.86
N LEU A 140 -0.07 -1.10 -18.61
CA LEU A 140 -0.05 0.28 -18.11
C LEU A 140 -1.00 0.46 -16.91
N ALA A 141 -2.22 -0.07 -16.99
CA ALA A 141 -3.19 -0.02 -15.90
C ALA A 141 -2.72 -0.78 -14.63
N LEU A 142 -2.11 -1.96 -14.80
CA LEU A 142 -1.52 -2.73 -13.68
C LEU A 142 -0.41 -1.95 -12.95
N HIS A 143 0.23 -0.99 -13.61
CA HIS A 143 1.28 -0.16 -13.04
C HIS A 143 0.78 1.21 -12.51
N GLY A 144 -0.54 1.33 -12.32
CA GLY A 144 -1.18 2.50 -11.73
C GLY A 144 -1.30 3.69 -12.67
N VAL A 145 -1.22 3.46 -13.98
CA VAL A 145 -1.50 4.49 -14.99
C VAL A 145 -3.01 4.55 -15.20
N GLU A 146 -3.60 5.72 -14.94
CA GLU A 146 -5.01 5.97 -15.27
C GLU A 146 -5.16 6.13 -16.78
N LEU A 147 -5.85 5.17 -17.40
CA LEU A 147 -6.13 5.14 -18.83
C LEU A 147 -7.62 5.36 -19.08
N ASP A 148 -7.97 5.86 -20.26
CA ASP A 148 -9.37 5.94 -20.69
C ASP A 148 -10.01 4.53 -20.78
N PRO A 149 -10.99 4.19 -19.92
CA PRO A 149 -11.65 2.88 -19.95
C PRO A 149 -12.50 2.67 -21.20
N VAL A 150 -12.84 3.74 -21.94
CA VAL A 150 -13.55 3.64 -23.22
C VAL A 150 -12.67 2.98 -24.28
N LEU A 151 -11.35 3.18 -24.22
CA LEU A 151 -10.42 2.65 -25.22
C LEU A 151 -10.36 1.13 -25.21
N VAL A 152 -10.37 0.52 -24.02
CA VAL A 152 -10.42 -0.94 -23.84
C VAL A 152 -11.73 -1.51 -24.40
N LYS A 153 -12.86 -0.81 -24.19
CA LYS A 153 -14.16 -1.21 -24.72
C LYS A 153 -14.21 -1.09 -26.25
N ASP A 154 -13.65 -0.03 -26.82
CA ASP A 154 -13.56 0.15 -28.27
C ASP A 154 -12.72 -0.96 -28.93
N ILE A 155 -11.61 -1.36 -28.30
CA ILE A 155 -10.78 -2.50 -28.75
C ILE A 155 -11.58 -3.82 -28.73
N GLU A 156 -12.31 -4.11 -27.65
CA GLU A 156 -13.12 -5.33 -27.56
C GLU A 156 -14.28 -5.34 -28.55
N LYS A 157 -14.90 -4.19 -28.77
CA LYS A 157 -15.97 -4.01 -29.75
C LYS A 157 -15.47 -4.29 -31.16
N LEU A 158 -14.35 -3.66 -31.56
CA LEU A 158 -13.76 -3.87 -32.89
C LEU A 158 -13.29 -5.31 -33.08
N ARG A 159 -12.81 -5.96 -32.01
CA ARG A 159 -12.48 -7.40 -32.02
C ARG A 159 -13.71 -8.29 -32.23
N GLY A 160 -14.86 -7.90 -31.68
CA GLY A 160 -16.14 -8.55 -31.92
C GLY A 160 -16.62 -8.38 -33.36
N GLU A 161 -16.57 -7.15 -33.86
CA GLU A 161 -16.92 -6.80 -35.25
C GLU A 161 -16.04 -7.55 -36.26
N LEU A 162 -14.71 -7.64 -36.01
CA LEU A 162 -13.77 -8.38 -36.86
C LEU A 162 -14.13 -9.87 -37.03
N LYS A 163 -14.76 -10.50 -36.02
CA LYS A 163 -15.20 -11.91 -36.12
C LYS A 163 -16.41 -12.08 -37.03
N ALA A 164 -17.27 -11.07 -37.12
CA ALA A 164 -18.52 -11.09 -37.87
C ALA A 164 -18.42 -10.36 -39.23
N ALA A 165 -17.32 -9.63 -39.48
CA ALA A 165 -17.20 -8.75 -40.62
C ALA A 165 -16.93 -9.49 -41.94
N GLU A 166 -17.85 -9.31 -42.89
CA GLU A 166 -17.62 -9.62 -44.31
C GLU A 166 -16.94 -8.46 -45.05
N ASP A 167 -17.13 -7.22 -44.58
CA ASP A 167 -16.55 -5.99 -45.13
C ASP A 167 -15.24 -5.61 -44.39
N MET A 168 -14.11 -5.99 -44.98
CA MET A 168 -12.78 -5.68 -44.46
C MET A 168 -12.40 -4.17 -44.53
N PRO A 169 -12.69 -3.43 -45.62
CA PRO A 169 -12.46 -1.98 -45.68
C PRO A 169 -13.09 -1.18 -44.54
N ALA A 170 -14.31 -1.52 -44.13
CA ALA A 170 -14.97 -0.85 -43.00
C ALA A 170 -14.20 -1.07 -41.68
N ILE A 171 -13.71 -2.29 -41.45
CA ILE A 171 -12.93 -2.65 -40.28
C ILE A 171 -11.56 -1.95 -40.28
N GLU A 172 -10.90 -1.85 -41.43
CA GLU A 172 -9.63 -1.11 -41.55
C GLU A 172 -9.79 0.37 -41.19
N LYS A 173 -10.89 1.00 -41.62
CA LYS A 173 -11.20 2.40 -41.28
C LYS A 173 -11.47 2.58 -39.79
N ALA A 174 -12.24 1.67 -39.18
CA ALA A 174 -12.51 1.68 -37.74
C ALA A 174 -11.22 1.45 -36.93
N LYS A 175 -10.35 0.55 -37.40
CA LYS A 175 -9.03 0.30 -36.82
C LYS A 175 -8.13 1.53 -36.89
N ALA A 176 -8.09 2.23 -38.03
CA ALA A 176 -7.31 3.46 -38.17
C ALA A 176 -7.78 4.60 -37.25
N GLN A 177 -9.08 4.66 -36.94
CA GLN A 177 -9.59 5.61 -35.94
C GLN A 177 -9.18 5.21 -34.53
N LEU A 178 -9.21 3.91 -34.22
CA LEU A 178 -8.78 3.37 -32.93
C LEU A 178 -7.28 3.58 -32.70
N ASP A 179 -6.45 3.37 -33.72
CA ASP A 179 -5.00 3.63 -33.68
C ASP A 179 -4.72 5.07 -33.26
N ARG A 180 -5.43 6.06 -33.83
CA ARG A 180 -5.27 7.47 -33.46
C ARG A 180 -5.60 7.73 -31.99
N LYS A 181 -6.72 7.20 -31.51
CA LYS A 181 -7.11 7.34 -30.09
C LYS A 181 -6.07 6.70 -29.18
N PHE A 182 -5.55 5.54 -29.56
CA PHE A 182 -4.53 4.81 -28.82
C PHE A 182 -3.19 5.57 -28.77
N ASP A 183 -2.73 6.10 -29.90
CA ASP A 183 -1.51 6.91 -29.96
C ASP A 183 -1.65 8.21 -29.15
N ASP A 184 -2.80 8.86 -29.20
CA ASP A 184 -3.07 10.07 -28.40
C ASP A 184 -3.10 9.75 -26.90
N GLU A 185 -3.60 8.58 -26.50
CA GLU A 185 -3.56 8.12 -25.11
C GLU A 185 -2.13 7.85 -24.66
N LEU A 186 -1.31 7.18 -25.49
CA LEU A 186 0.09 6.90 -25.17
C LEU A 186 0.95 8.16 -25.12
N ARG A 187 0.70 9.17 -25.96
CA ARG A 187 1.42 10.45 -25.96
C ARG A 187 1.29 11.22 -24.64
N LYS A 188 0.22 11.00 -23.87
CA LYS A 188 0.07 11.60 -22.52
C LYS A 188 1.17 11.15 -21.56
N PHE A 189 1.84 10.05 -21.87
CA PHE A 189 2.85 9.41 -21.03
C PHE A 189 4.25 9.44 -21.65
N ASP A 190 4.44 10.18 -22.74
CA ASP A 190 5.75 10.33 -23.39
C ASP A 190 6.67 11.24 -22.55
N LEU A 191 7.62 10.60 -21.87
CA LEU A 191 8.56 11.27 -20.97
C LEU A 191 9.48 12.24 -21.71
N GLU A 192 9.86 11.98 -22.97
CA GLU A 192 10.70 12.91 -23.73
C GLU A 192 9.92 14.18 -24.09
N ALA A 193 8.67 14.04 -24.52
CA ALA A 193 7.80 15.18 -24.80
C ALA A 193 7.48 16.00 -23.53
N ILE A 194 7.26 15.32 -22.40
CA ILE A 194 7.06 15.96 -21.09
C ILE A 194 8.34 16.68 -20.62
N TRP A 195 9.52 16.08 -20.81
CA TRP A 195 10.80 16.69 -20.45
C TRP A 195 11.23 17.81 -21.40
N ALA A 196 10.82 17.80 -22.66
CA ALA A 196 11.04 18.91 -23.58
C ALA A 196 10.32 20.19 -23.12
N ARG A 197 9.16 20.06 -22.46
CA ARG A 197 8.40 21.18 -21.85
C ARG A 197 8.95 21.66 -20.51
N LYS A 198 10.00 21.03 -19.97
CA LYS A 198 10.56 21.34 -18.65
C LYS A 198 11.22 22.72 -18.56
N ARG A 199 11.56 23.34 -19.70
CA ARG A 199 12.00 24.76 -19.78
C ARG A 199 10.90 25.77 -19.41
N GLU A 200 9.65 25.33 -19.28
CA GLU A 200 8.52 26.18 -18.89
C GLU A 200 8.09 25.97 -17.42
N ILE A 201 8.76 25.07 -16.68
CA ILE A 201 8.48 24.83 -15.25
C ILE A 201 9.23 25.88 -14.41
N PRO A 202 8.55 26.75 -13.64
CA PRO A 202 9.21 27.73 -12.79
C PRO A 202 10.14 27.04 -11.78
N GLY A 203 11.43 27.36 -11.83
CA GLY A 203 12.44 26.85 -10.88
C GLY A 203 13.46 25.84 -11.44
N TYR A 204 13.36 25.45 -12.72
CA TYR A 204 14.44 24.74 -13.41
C TYR A 204 14.97 25.62 -14.55
N SER A 205 15.99 26.42 -14.23
CA SER A 205 16.86 27.11 -15.20
C SER A 205 18.09 26.27 -15.50
#